data_AF-A0A958RLY0-F1
#
_entry.id   AF-A0A958RLY0-F1
#
_cell.length_a   1.000
_cell.length_b   1.000
_cell.length_c   1.000
_cell.angle_alpha   90.00
_cell.angle_beta   90.00
_cell.angle_gamma   90.00
#
_symmetry.space_group_name_H-M   'P 1'
#
loop_
_entity.id
_entity.type
_entity.pdbx_description
1 polymer ?
#
loop_
_entity_poly.entity_id
_entity_poly.type
_entity_poly.pdbx_seq_one_letter_code
_entity_poly.pdbx_strand_id
1 'polypeptide(L)'
;MKRQTHFRHYILPLLLCVISMASVHCAGESGISSKVNVEVVPERPVVIDTDFTLRLEDGDGDPDTFETEQVTAPWFLFGYKIKNNSDKTITVVNFKITVSGKKGTEVVSTDHALDLEDLGTNVTYLEEISAGGSASRFTDTRWFIDTLSKDADSFAYQVTVELQGWVGKSTNPEERLTKSFTFSTQ
;
A
#
# COMPACT_ATOMS: atom_id res chain seq x y z
N MET A 1 -67.57 8.46 10.20
CA MET A 1 -66.48 9.31 10.75
C MET A 1 -65.35 8.40 11.24
N LYS A 2 -64.12 8.85 10.99
CA LYS A 2 -62.89 8.06 10.81
C LYS A 2 -62.45 7.22 12.02
N ARG A 3 -62.05 5.97 11.73
CA ARG A 3 -61.25 5.08 12.58
C ARG A 3 -59.78 5.51 12.56
N GLN A 4 -59.13 5.48 13.72
CA GLN A 4 -57.68 5.42 13.85
C GLN A 4 -57.18 4.02 13.47
N THR A 5 -56.01 3.97 12.82
CA THR A 5 -55.20 2.75 12.71
C THR A 5 -53.73 3.08 12.90
N HIS A 6 -53.16 2.26 13.78
CA HIS A 6 -51.78 2.06 14.22
C HIS A 6 -50.69 2.06 13.13
N PHE A 7 -49.54 2.65 13.51
CA PHE A 7 -48.22 2.02 13.72
C PHE A 7 -47.65 0.97 12.74
N ARG A 8 -46.33 1.13 12.51
CA ARG A 8 -45.28 0.24 11.94
C ARG A 8 -45.09 0.32 10.41
N HIS A 9 -44.03 0.98 9.96
CA HIS A 9 -42.70 0.40 9.69
C HIS A 9 -42.74 -0.65 8.59
N TYR A 10 -42.36 -0.25 7.36
CA TYR A 10 -41.55 -0.99 6.38
C TYR A 10 -41.52 -0.19 5.05
N ILE A 11 -40.37 -0.26 4.35
CA ILE A 11 -40.13 0.05 2.92
C ILE A 11 -39.58 1.46 2.60
N LEU A 12 -38.23 1.56 2.63
CA LEU A 12 -37.40 2.22 1.60
C LEU A 12 -37.90 1.80 0.19
N PRO A 13 -37.81 2.59 -0.91
CA PRO A 13 -36.60 3.33 -1.28
C PRO A 13 -36.87 4.64 -2.07
N LEU A 14 -35.82 5.20 -2.68
CA LEU A 14 -35.80 6.39 -3.57
C LEU A 14 -35.89 7.77 -2.89
N LEU A 15 -34.77 8.19 -2.33
CA LEU A 15 -34.27 9.52 -2.66
C LEU A 15 -32.74 9.43 -2.77
N LEU A 16 -32.29 8.97 -3.94
CA LEU A 16 -30.92 9.11 -4.40
C LEU A 16 -30.67 10.62 -4.57
N CYS A 17 -30.28 11.29 -3.48
CA CYS A 17 -29.49 12.50 -3.58
C CYS A 17 -28.14 12.06 -4.16
N VAL A 18 -28.06 12.03 -5.50
CA VAL A 18 -26.81 12.06 -6.24
C VAL A 18 -26.17 13.41 -5.92
N ILE A 19 -25.48 13.48 -4.78
CA ILE A 19 -24.44 14.46 -4.57
C ILE A 19 -23.33 14.02 -5.50
N SER A 20 -23.35 14.59 -6.68
CA SER A 20 -22.22 14.68 -7.60
C SER A 20 -21.07 15.39 -6.88
N MET A 21 -20.36 14.67 -6.02
CA MET A 21 -18.93 14.90 -5.81
C MET A 21 -18.21 14.24 -6.99
N ALA A 22 -18.39 14.79 -8.18
CA ALA A 22 -17.30 14.79 -9.13
C ALA A 22 -16.25 15.70 -8.47
N SER A 23 -15.36 15.09 -7.69
CA SER A 23 -14.11 15.71 -7.29
C SER A 23 -13.42 16.10 -8.58
N VAL A 24 -13.56 17.38 -8.92
CA VAL A 24 -12.74 18.09 -9.87
C VAL A 24 -11.31 18.00 -9.31
N HIS A 25 -10.59 16.91 -9.63
CA HIS A 25 -9.14 16.85 -9.56
C HIS A 25 -8.60 17.71 -10.71
N CYS A 26 -8.80 19.02 -10.62
CA CYS A 26 -8.02 20.00 -11.37
C CYS A 26 -6.82 20.39 -10.52
N ALA A 27 -5.73 19.65 -10.69
CA ALA A 27 -4.38 20.18 -10.65
C ALA A 27 -3.52 19.18 -11.40
N GLY A 28 -3.16 19.50 -12.64
CA GLY A 28 -2.19 18.70 -13.37
C GLY A 28 -0.91 18.63 -12.55
N GLU A 29 -0.48 17.43 -12.19
CA GLU A 29 0.87 17.20 -11.68
C GLU A 29 1.86 17.43 -12.83
N SER A 30 2.10 18.68 -13.21
CA SER A 30 3.26 19.06 -14.01
C SER A 30 4.48 19.04 -13.09
N GLY A 31 5.04 17.86 -12.87
CA GLY A 31 6.17 17.64 -11.96
C GLY A 31 6.79 16.26 -12.23
N ILE A 32 7.99 16.01 -11.73
CA ILE A 32 8.70 14.74 -12.00
C ILE A 32 7.90 13.54 -11.49
N SER A 33 7.12 13.69 -10.41
CA SER A 33 6.23 12.65 -9.86
C SER A 33 5.27 12.04 -10.88
N SER A 34 4.73 12.84 -11.80
CA SER A 34 3.80 12.33 -12.82
C SER A 34 4.50 11.55 -13.94
N LYS A 35 5.81 11.73 -14.10
CA LYS A 35 6.65 10.98 -15.05
C LYS A 35 7.19 9.67 -14.47
N VAL A 36 7.05 9.43 -13.16
CA VAL A 36 7.37 8.15 -12.52
C VAL A 36 6.16 7.23 -12.64
N ASN A 37 6.33 6.02 -13.15
CA ASN A 37 5.27 5.01 -13.18
C ASN A 37 5.58 3.92 -12.16
N VAL A 38 4.56 3.45 -11.45
CA VAL A 38 4.68 2.36 -10.48
C VAL A 38 3.61 1.32 -10.78
N GLU A 39 4.01 0.05 -10.82
CA GLU A 39 3.15 -1.10 -11.04
C GLU A 39 3.32 -2.10 -9.90
N VAL A 40 2.23 -2.76 -9.53
CA VAL A 40 2.17 -3.79 -8.48
C VAL A 40 2.18 -5.16 -9.13
N VAL A 41 2.90 -6.10 -8.52
CA VAL A 41 3.00 -7.48 -9.00
C VAL A 41 2.73 -8.45 -7.84
N PRO A 42 1.72 -9.34 -7.95
CA PRO A 42 0.70 -9.37 -9.02
C PRO A 42 -0.24 -8.16 -8.93
N GLU A 43 -0.91 -7.81 -10.03
CA GLU A 43 -1.87 -6.69 -10.08
C GLU A 43 -3.01 -6.83 -9.06
N ARG A 44 -3.39 -8.09 -8.75
CA ARG A 44 -4.37 -8.44 -7.73
C ARG A 44 -3.78 -9.48 -6.78
N PRO A 45 -3.08 -9.05 -5.71
CA PRO A 45 -2.56 -9.95 -4.68
C PRO A 45 -3.66 -10.81 -4.06
N VAL A 46 -3.29 -12.07 -3.81
CA VAL A 46 -4.15 -13.03 -3.11
C VAL A 46 -4.03 -12.78 -1.61
N VAL A 47 -5.15 -12.77 -0.90
CA VAL A 47 -5.15 -12.79 0.55
C VAL A 47 -4.91 -14.21 1.04
N ILE A 48 -4.00 -14.34 1.98
CA ILE A 48 -3.62 -15.59 2.63
C ILE A 48 -4.21 -15.56 4.04
N ASP A 49 -4.96 -16.60 4.38
CA ASP A 49 -5.74 -16.73 5.62
C ASP A 49 -5.09 -17.67 6.64
N THR A 50 -3.83 -18.02 6.42
CA THR A 50 -3.08 -18.97 7.25
C THR A 50 -1.85 -18.29 7.84
N ASP A 51 -1.63 -18.47 9.15
CA ASP A 51 -0.45 -17.98 9.85
C ASP A 51 0.82 -18.69 9.37
N PHE A 52 1.96 -18.02 9.43
CA PHE A 52 3.26 -18.68 9.25
C PHE A 52 4.33 -18.05 10.15
N THR A 53 5.46 -18.74 10.25
CA THR A 53 6.60 -18.31 11.05
C THR A 53 7.79 -18.07 10.14
N LEU A 54 8.29 -16.84 10.12
CA LEU A 54 9.57 -16.49 9.53
C LEU A 54 10.69 -16.94 10.46
N ARG A 55 11.75 -17.48 9.87
CA ARG A 55 13.01 -17.74 10.56
C ARG A 55 13.99 -16.67 10.09
N LEU A 56 14.35 -15.77 10.99
CA LEU A 56 15.28 -14.67 10.75
C LEU A 56 16.66 -15.10 11.25
N GLU A 57 17.70 -14.74 10.51
CA GLU A 57 19.08 -14.91 10.98
C GLU A 57 19.27 -14.03 12.22
N ASP A 58 19.88 -14.60 13.26
CA ASP A 58 20.27 -13.82 14.44
C ASP A 58 21.41 -12.88 14.05
N GLY A 59 21.32 -11.62 14.48
CA GLY A 59 22.33 -10.59 14.22
C GLY A 59 23.65 -10.82 14.97
N ASP A 60 23.71 -11.85 15.83
CA ASP A 60 24.91 -12.25 16.57
C ASP A 60 25.95 -13.02 15.73
N GLY A 61 25.57 -13.46 14.52
CA GLY A 61 26.44 -14.18 13.59
C GLY A 61 26.68 -15.65 13.94
N ASP A 62 25.93 -16.22 14.88
CA ASP A 62 25.92 -17.66 15.16
C ASP A 62 24.92 -18.37 14.21
N PRO A 63 25.37 -19.31 13.36
CA PRO A 63 24.48 -20.00 12.41
C PRO A 63 23.44 -20.92 13.08
N ASP A 64 23.57 -21.21 14.37
CA ASP A 64 22.67 -22.07 15.12
C ASP A 64 21.60 -21.30 15.92
N THR A 65 21.72 -19.97 16.04
CA THR A 65 20.70 -19.09 16.63
C THR A 65 19.83 -18.48 15.53
N PHE A 66 18.54 -18.34 15.83
CA PHE A 66 17.60 -17.72 14.91
C PHE A 66 16.48 -17.08 15.71
N GLU A 67 16.08 -15.90 15.26
CA GLU A 67 14.84 -15.29 15.72
C GLU A 67 13.67 -15.83 14.89
N THR A 68 12.49 -15.88 15.51
CA THR A 68 11.27 -16.26 14.81
C THR A 68 10.27 -15.14 14.89
N GLU A 69 9.75 -14.72 13.74
CA GLU A 69 8.66 -13.76 13.65
C GLU A 69 7.39 -14.47 13.17
N GLN A 70 6.30 -14.32 13.92
CA GLN A 70 5.01 -14.87 13.53
C GLN A 70 4.24 -13.85 12.69
N VAL A 71 3.99 -14.19 11.43
CA VAL A 71 3.07 -13.45 10.57
C VAL A 71 1.68 -14.06 10.74
N THR A 72 0.74 -13.24 11.20
CA THR A 72 -0.62 -13.67 11.51
C THR A 72 -1.58 -13.28 10.40
N ALA A 73 -2.43 -14.21 9.98
CA ALA A 73 -3.47 -14.01 8.99
C ALA A 73 -4.55 -12.99 9.42
N PRO A 74 -5.27 -12.35 8.48
CA PRO A 74 -5.02 -12.38 7.04
C PRO A 74 -3.80 -11.55 6.65
N TRP A 75 -3.09 -11.92 5.58
CA TRP A 75 -1.96 -11.15 5.03
C TRP A 75 -1.91 -11.30 3.51
N PHE A 76 -1.13 -10.46 2.82
CA PHE A 76 -0.90 -10.61 1.38
C PHE A 76 0.55 -10.30 1.02
N LEU A 77 0.94 -10.69 -0.20
CA LEU A 77 2.27 -10.45 -0.76
C LEU A 77 2.18 -9.62 -2.03
N PHE A 78 3.03 -8.60 -2.13
CA PHE A 78 3.24 -7.90 -3.39
C PHE A 78 4.69 -7.48 -3.57
N GLY A 79 5.07 -7.32 -4.84
CA GLY A 79 6.27 -6.62 -5.27
C GLY A 79 5.91 -5.42 -6.14
N TYR A 80 6.91 -4.65 -6.55
CA TYR A 80 6.71 -3.47 -7.38
C TYR A 80 7.66 -3.41 -8.58
N LYS A 81 7.25 -2.65 -9.58
CA LYS A 81 8.10 -2.14 -10.67
C LYS A 81 7.97 -0.63 -10.71
N ILE A 82 9.10 0.07 -10.76
CA ILE A 82 9.16 1.52 -10.91
C ILE A 82 9.87 1.83 -12.21
N LYS A 83 9.29 2.70 -13.02
CA LYS A 83 9.90 3.25 -14.22
C LYS A 83 9.99 4.76 -14.11
N ASN A 84 11.19 5.30 -14.22
CA ASN A 84 11.43 6.73 -14.22
C ASN A 84 11.44 7.25 -15.67
N ASN A 85 10.32 7.82 -16.14
CA ASN A 85 10.28 8.46 -17.48
C ASN A 85 10.63 9.95 -17.43
N SER A 86 11.19 10.44 -16.32
CA SER A 86 11.69 11.80 -16.24
C SER A 86 13.10 11.93 -16.79
N ASP A 87 13.54 13.18 -16.90
CA ASP A 87 14.87 13.62 -17.30
C ASP A 87 15.84 13.75 -16.11
N LYS A 88 15.41 13.43 -14.88
CA LYS A 88 16.24 13.46 -13.68
C LYS A 88 16.31 12.10 -13.01
N THR A 89 17.36 11.87 -12.23
CA THR A 89 17.41 10.75 -11.28
C THR A 89 16.35 10.94 -10.20
N ILE A 90 15.79 9.84 -9.70
CA ILE A 90 14.95 9.82 -8.50
C ILE A 90 15.56 8.88 -7.47
N THR A 91 15.38 9.20 -6.20
CA THR A 91 15.70 8.32 -5.08
C THR A 91 14.41 7.97 -4.35
N VAL A 92 14.16 6.68 -4.16
CA VAL A 92 13.04 6.13 -3.39
C VAL A 92 13.55 5.75 -2.01
N VAL A 93 12.85 6.18 -0.97
CA VAL A 93 13.31 6.09 0.43
C VAL A 93 12.43 5.17 1.24
N ASN A 94 11.11 5.23 1.04
CA ASN A 94 10.15 4.45 1.80
C ASN A 94 8.86 4.27 0.99
N PHE A 95 8.08 3.24 1.33
CA PHE A 95 6.66 3.11 1.02
C PHE A 95 5.82 3.23 2.29
N LYS A 96 4.90 4.18 2.29
CA LYS A 96 3.78 4.17 3.25
C LYS A 96 2.63 3.37 2.65
N ILE A 97 2.15 2.36 3.38
CA ILE A 97 1.07 1.48 2.97
C ILE A 97 -0.13 1.73 3.88
N THR A 98 -1.30 1.92 3.28
CA THR A 98 -2.57 2.00 3.98
C THR A 98 -3.48 0.92 3.42
N VAL A 99 -3.87 -0.01 4.29
CA VAL A 99 -4.80 -1.09 3.97
C VAL A 99 -6.16 -0.75 4.55
N SER A 100 -7.21 -0.85 3.75
CA SER A 100 -8.59 -0.63 4.20
C SER A 100 -9.51 -1.80 3.82
N GLY A 101 -10.33 -2.25 4.76
CA GLY A 101 -11.38 -3.26 4.57
C GLY A 101 -12.73 -2.77 5.09
N LYS A 102 -13.78 -3.59 4.97
CA LYS A 102 -15.12 -3.27 5.48
C LYS A 102 -15.55 -4.22 6.59
N LYS A 103 -16.17 -3.67 7.64
CA LYS A 103 -16.90 -4.40 8.68
C LYS A 103 -18.32 -3.83 8.76
N GLY A 104 -19.29 -4.54 8.19
CA GLY A 104 -20.63 -4.05 7.92
C GLY A 104 -20.59 -2.81 7.02
N THR A 105 -20.95 -1.65 7.59
CA THR A 105 -20.89 -0.35 6.91
C THR A 105 -19.64 0.46 7.28
N GLU A 106 -18.85 0.01 8.24
CA GLU A 106 -17.66 0.70 8.72
C GLU A 106 -16.43 0.32 7.88
N VAL A 107 -15.53 1.29 7.69
CA VAL A 107 -14.22 1.07 7.09
C VAL A 107 -13.22 0.86 8.23
N VAL A 108 -12.54 -0.29 8.20
CA VAL A 108 -11.40 -0.57 9.08
C VAL A 108 -10.13 -0.31 8.28
N SER A 109 -9.15 0.37 8.86
CA SER A 109 -7.92 0.72 8.17
C SER A 109 -6.70 0.53 9.06
N THR A 110 -5.59 0.13 8.47
CA THR A 110 -4.29 0.02 9.13
C THR A 110 -3.24 0.71 8.26
N ASP A 111 -2.34 1.43 8.92
CA ASP A 111 -1.23 2.14 8.28
C ASP A 111 0.08 1.45 8.67
N HIS A 112 0.92 1.21 7.67
CA HIS A 112 2.26 0.67 7.80
C HIS A 112 3.23 1.58 7.05
N ALA A 113 4.45 1.68 7.53
CA ALA A 113 5.55 2.31 6.80
C ALA A 113 6.67 1.28 6.72
N LEU A 114 7.30 1.16 5.56
CA LEU A 114 8.47 0.31 5.43
C LEU A 114 9.68 1.05 6.02
N ASP A 115 10.08 0.74 7.25
CA ASP A 115 11.27 1.39 7.77
C ASP A 115 12.51 0.92 6.98
N LEU A 116 13.47 1.82 6.75
CA LEU A 116 14.76 1.43 6.19
C LEU A 116 15.49 0.48 7.14
N GLU A 117 15.19 0.56 8.43
CA GLU A 117 15.67 -0.36 9.46
C GLU A 117 15.15 -1.80 9.27
N ASP A 118 13.94 -1.97 8.72
CA ASP A 118 13.35 -3.30 8.42
C ASP A 118 14.14 -4.07 7.34
N LEU A 119 15.05 -3.40 6.63
CA LEU A 119 15.94 -4.00 5.64
C LEU A 119 17.28 -4.49 6.21
N GLY A 120 17.49 -4.41 7.52
CA GLY A 120 18.62 -5.01 8.23
C GLY A 120 20.01 -4.51 7.76
N THR A 121 20.08 -3.36 7.10
CA THR A 121 21.29 -2.85 6.46
C THR A 121 21.38 -1.33 6.66
N ASN A 122 22.61 -0.77 6.66
CA ASN A 122 22.87 0.68 6.68
C ASN A 122 22.48 1.34 5.34
N VAL A 123 21.22 1.16 4.92
CA VAL A 123 20.69 1.61 3.65
C VAL A 123 20.00 2.95 3.87
N THR A 124 20.50 3.98 3.18
CA THR A 124 19.94 5.34 3.26
C THR A 124 18.72 5.54 2.34
N TYR A 125 18.49 4.61 1.40
CA TYR A 125 17.41 4.66 0.43
C TYR A 125 17.14 3.29 -0.19
N LEU A 126 15.90 3.01 -0.60
CA LEU A 126 15.51 1.76 -1.24
C LEU A 126 16.11 1.61 -2.64
N GLU A 127 15.97 2.64 -3.47
CA GLU A 127 16.38 2.64 -4.87
C GLU A 127 16.86 4.03 -5.34
N GLU A 128 17.89 4.08 -6.18
CA GLU A 128 18.23 5.28 -6.97
C GLU A 128 18.07 4.93 -8.46
N ILE A 129 17.11 5.57 -9.11
CA ILE A 129 16.68 5.24 -10.47
C ILE A 129 17.04 6.39 -11.39
N SER A 130 18.03 6.17 -12.24
CA SER A 130 18.48 7.16 -13.25
C SER A 130 17.34 7.56 -14.19
N ALA A 131 17.50 8.73 -14.84
CA ALA A 131 16.58 9.19 -15.88
C ALA A 131 16.40 8.10 -16.97
N GLY A 132 15.15 7.78 -17.31
CA GLY A 132 14.80 6.70 -18.25
C GLY A 132 14.96 5.28 -17.70
N GLY A 133 15.47 5.12 -16.47
CA GLY A 133 15.75 3.83 -15.84
C GLY A 133 14.53 3.17 -15.22
N SER A 134 14.74 1.95 -14.71
CA SER A 134 13.72 1.18 -13.98
C SER A 134 14.34 0.39 -12.83
N ALA A 135 13.57 0.21 -11.77
CA ALA A 135 13.87 -0.71 -10.68
C ALA A 135 12.70 -1.68 -10.50
N SER A 136 13.00 -2.88 -10.03
CA SER A 136 11.98 -3.88 -9.76
C SER A 136 12.39 -4.78 -8.62
N ARG A 137 11.50 -4.99 -7.65
CA ARG A 137 11.69 -5.93 -6.55
C ARG A 137 10.63 -7.01 -6.65
N PHE A 138 10.99 -8.09 -7.35
CA PHE A 138 10.22 -9.34 -7.42
C PHE A 138 11.09 -10.62 -7.53
N THR A 139 12.39 -10.49 -7.80
CA THR A 139 13.27 -11.65 -8.08
C THR A 139 14.10 -12.13 -6.88
N ASP A 140 14.32 -11.27 -5.87
CA ASP A 140 15.41 -11.50 -4.92
C ASP A 140 14.93 -11.39 -3.45
N THR A 141 13.88 -12.12 -3.05
CA THR A 141 13.47 -12.33 -1.64
C THR A 141 12.82 -11.16 -0.87
N ARG A 142 12.60 -9.99 -1.48
CA ARG A 142 11.97 -8.82 -0.80
C ARG A 142 10.52 -8.61 -1.23
N TRP A 143 9.67 -9.55 -0.85
CA TRP A 143 8.22 -9.38 -0.94
C TRP A 143 7.72 -8.60 0.27
N PHE A 144 6.79 -7.68 0.06
CA PHE A 144 6.16 -6.97 1.16
C PHE A 144 5.03 -7.84 1.72
N ILE A 145 5.18 -8.23 2.98
CA ILE A 145 4.13 -8.86 3.77
C ILE A 145 3.44 -7.74 4.52
N ASP A 146 2.14 -7.61 4.33
CA ASP A 146 1.34 -6.71 5.15
C ASP A 146 0.18 -7.48 5.79
N THR A 147 -0.02 -7.27 7.08
CA THR A 147 -1.08 -7.91 7.86
C THR A 147 -2.37 -7.13 7.70
N LEU A 148 -3.45 -7.85 7.44
CA LEU A 148 -4.77 -7.32 7.17
C LEU A 148 -5.61 -7.42 8.44
N SER A 149 -6.54 -6.47 8.62
CA SER A 149 -7.44 -6.53 9.76
C SER A 149 -8.31 -7.80 9.73
N LYS A 150 -8.23 -8.60 10.80
CA LYS A 150 -9.10 -9.77 11.07
C LYS A 150 -10.58 -9.40 11.23
N ASP A 151 -10.85 -8.12 11.45
CA ASP A 151 -12.18 -7.59 11.72
C ASP A 151 -12.97 -7.28 10.45
N ALA A 152 -12.37 -7.37 9.26
CA ALA A 152 -13.08 -7.17 8.01
C ALA A 152 -13.97 -8.37 7.66
N ASP A 153 -15.15 -8.10 7.09
CA ASP A 153 -16.16 -9.10 6.69
C ASP A 153 -15.80 -9.80 5.36
N SER A 154 -14.73 -9.38 4.69
CA SER A 154 -14.36 -9.88 3.36
C SER A 154 -12.85 -9.90 3.15
N PHE A 155 -12.40 -10.75 2.23
CA PHE A 155 -11.02 -10.77 1.74
C PHE A 155 -10.71 -9.71 0.66
N ALA A 156 -11.66 -8.83 0.37
CA ALA A 156 -11.47 -7.70 -0.54
C ALA A 156 -11.00 -6.47 0.25
N TYR A 157 -9.71 -6.19 0.19
CA TYR A 157 -9.08 -5.01 0.78
C TYR A 157 -8.66 -4.04 -0.31
N GLN A 158 -8.74 -2.75 -0.01
CA GLN A 158 -8.14 -1.70 -0.81
C GLN A 158 -6.79 -1.35 -0.20
N VAL A 159 -5.74 -1.38 -1.00
CA VAL A 159 -4.38 -1.08 -0.56
C VAL A 159 -3.92 0.16 -1.31
N THR A 160 -3.60 1.21 -0.56
CA THR A 160 -2.98 2.43 -1.08
C THR A 160 -1.53 2.45 -0.66
N VAL A 161 -0.64 2.60 -1.62
CA VAL A 161 0.79 2.71 -1.39
C VAL A 161 1.24 4.08 -1.84
N GLU A 162 1.89 4.81 -0.94
CA GLU A 162 2.56 6.08 -1.21
C GLU A 162 4.07 5.84 -1.27
N LEU A 163 4.64 5.95 -2.47
CA LEU A 163 6.07 6.03 -2.68
C LEU A 163 6.56 7.38 -2.17
N GLN A 164 7.54 7.36 -1.27
CA GLN A 164 8.18 8.55 -0.70
C GLN A 164 9.67 8.59 -1.04
N GLY A 165 10.15 9.77 -1.43
CA GLY A 165 11.56 10.01 -1.68
C GLY A 165 11.85 11.42 -2.17
N TRP A 166 12.83 11.57 -3.07
CA TRP A 166 13.17 12.83 -3.69
C TRP A 166 13.61 12.67 -5.14
N VAL A 167 13.54 13.78 -5.87
CA VAL A 167 14.24 13.97 -7.13
C VAL A 167 15.69 14.32 -6.85
N GLY A 168 16.60 13.81 -7.66
CA GLY A 168 18.05 13.90 -7.46
C GLY A 168 18.61 12.59 -6.94
N LYS A 169 19.91 12.62 -6.61
CA LYS A 169 20.61 11.48 -6.02
C LYS A 169 20.47 11.50 -4.51
N SER A 170 20.77 10.38 -3.88
CA SER A 170 20.75 10.30 -2.42
C SER A 170 21.68 11.28 -1.72
N THR A 171 22.80 11.63 -2.36
CA THR A 171 23.78 12.58 -1.86
C THR A 171 23.44 14.05 -2.14
N ASN A 172 22.44 14.32 -2.98
CA ASN A 172 22.05 15.69 -3.36
C ASN A 172 20.54 15.74 -3.69
N PRO A 173 19.67 15.70 -2.66
CA PRO A 173 18.22 15.79 -2.85
C PRO A 173 17.80 17.18 -3.31
N GLU A 174 16.89 17.26 -4.27
CA GLU A 174 16.39 18.52 -4.82
C GLU A 174 14.97 18.84 -4.34
N GLU A 175 13.99 18.05 -4.79
CA GLU A 175 12.58 18.22 -4.45
C GLU A 175 11.97 16.91 -3.95
N ARG A 176 10.94 17.01 -3.10
CA ARG A 176 10.26 15.82 -2.58
C ARG A 176 9.52 15.11 -3.69
N LEU A 177 9.71 13.79 -3.76
CA LEU A 177 8.96 12.90 -4.63
C LEU A 177 7.93 12.17 -3.77
N THR A 178 6.66 12.35 -4.10
CA THR A 178 5.56 11.57 -3.55
C THR A 178 4.71 11.06 -4.71
N LYS A 179 4.38 9.76 -4.70
CA LYS A 179 3.45 9.19 -5.68
C LYS A 179 2.61 8.10 -5.04
N SER A 180 1.30 8.23 -5.11
CA SER A 180 0.37 7.24 -4.60
C SER A 180 -0.22 6.40 -5.73
N PHE A 181 -0.41 5.11 -5.45
CA PHE A 181 -1.16 4.19 -6.30
C PHE A 181 -2.00 3.27 -5.42
N THR A 182 -3.10 2.79 -5.99
CA THR A 182 -4.07 1.97 -5.26
C THR A 182 -4.38 0.72 -6.05
N PHE A 183 -4.48 -0.40 -5.36
CA PHE A 183 -4.93 -1.67 -5.91
C PHE A 183 -5.87 -2.35 -4.92
N SER A 184 -6.46 -3.46 -5.37
CA SER A 184 -7.32 -4.28 -4.53
C SER A 184 -6.80 -5.71 -4.46
N THR A 185 -6.92 -6.32 -3.29
CA THR A 185 -6.74 -7.76 -3.16
C THR A 185 -7.92 -8.49 -3.82
N GLN A 186 -7.77 -9.80 -4.03
CA GLN A 186 -8.78 -10.61 -4.73
C GLN A 186 -10.14 -10.66 -4.03
#